data_AF-A0A2M7PIB9-F1
#
_entry.id   AF-A0A2M7PIB9-F1
#
_cell.length_a   1.000
_cell.length_b   1.000
_cell.length_c   1.000
_cell.angle_alpha   90.00
_cell.angle_beta   90.00
_cell.angle_gamma   90.00
#
_symmetry.space_group_name_H-M   'P 1'
#
loop_
_entity.id
_entity.type
_entity.pdbx_description
1 polymer ?
#
loop_
_entity_poly.entity_id
_entity_poly.type
_entity_poly.pdbx_seq_one_letter_code
_entity_poly.pdbx_strand_id
1 'polypeptide(L)'
;MDEKQSGVCSTGSLTPFLLHLKEQERWGEIADRCIKLLAFCPGDIQTRTLLAEAYLEMGFLCSAEQEYRLIEAELKRLSDACRMHPASFNSKRRAPDPTDTLDEISDQEEALSASELATPTIAELYLSQGRKAEAIAIYEKMIENSPR
;
A
#
# COMPACT_ATOMS: atom_id res chain seq x y z
N MET A 1 -1.16 -31.54 22.78
CA MET A 1 -0.84 -31.69 21.35
C MET A 1 -1.87 -30.92 20.56
N ASP A 2 -2.05 -29.64 20.85
CA ASP A 2 -1.19 -28.49 20.46
C ASP A 2 -1.64 -27.95 19.10
N GLU A 3 -2.66 -27.11 19.25
CA GLU A 3 -3.22 -26.15 18.32
C GLU A 3 -2.11 -25.19 17.85
N LYS A 4 -1.75 -25.25 16.56
CA LYS A 4 -0.99 -24.20 15.89
C LYS A 4 -1.86 -23.60 14.80
N GLN A 5 -2.80 -22.73 15.19
CA GLN A 5 -3.27 -21.70 14.27
C GLN A 5 -2.10 -20.75 14.01
N SER A 6 -1.52 -20.92 12.83
CA SER A 6 -0.59 -19.99 12.20
C SER A 6 -1.27 -18.63 12.07
N GLY A 7 -0.83 -17.67 12.87
CA GLY A 7 -1.26 -16.27 12.84
C GLY A 7 -0.85 -15.61 11.54
N VAL A 8 -1.69 -15.76 10.51
CA VAL A 8 -1.70 -14.87 9.36
C VAL A 8 -2.55 -13.68 9.79
N CYS A 9 -1.91 -12.59 10.23
CA CYS A 9 -2.58 -11.31 10.35
C CYS A 9 -3.02 -10.95 8.94
N SER A 10 -4.29 -11.19 8.62
CA SER A 10 -4.89 -10.68 7.41
C SER A 10 -4.68 -9.17 7.43
N THR A 11 -3.84 -8.70 6.50
CA THR A 11 -3.68 -7.29 6.13
C THR A 11 -5.00 -6.83 5.50
N GLY A 12 -6.06 -6.83 6.30
CA GLY A 12 -7.33 -6.24 5.96
C GLY A 12 -7.07 -4.75 5.82
N SER A 13 -7.22 -4.25 4.61
CA SER A 13 -7.22 -2.83 4.29
C SER A 13 -7.93 -2.05 5.42
N LEU A 14 -7.18 -1.24 6.18
CA LEU A 14 -7.76 -0.39 7.22
C LEU A 14 -8.70 0.66 6.61
N THR A 15 -8.63 0.87 5.31
CA THR A 15 -9.38 1.89 4.55
C THR A 15 -10.91 1.73 4.65
N PRO A 16 -11.53 0.57 4.39
CA PRO A 16 -12.97 0.38 4.61
C PRO A 16 -13.37 0.50 6.09
N PHE A 17 -12.51 0.09 7.02
CA PHE A 17 -12.76 0.23 8.46
C PHE A 17 -12.75 1.72 8.89
N LEU A 18 -11.76 2.48 8.41
CA LEU A 18 -11.62 3.92 8.59
C LEU A 18 -12.81 4.69 8.00
N LEU A 19 -13.24 4.34 6.78
CA LEU A 19 -14.41 4.95 6.13
C LEU A 19 -15.69 4.73 6.94
N HIS A 20 -15.94 3.48 7.37
CA HIS A 20 -17.11 3.17 8.18
C HIS A 20 -17.10 3.86 9.55
N LEU A 21 -15.91 4.04 10.13
CA LEU A 21 -15.76 4.72 11.42
C LEU A 21 -15.90 6.24 11.31
N LYS A 22 -15.46 6.83 10.20
CA LYS A 22 -15.68 8.24 9.88
C LYS A 22 -17.17 8.58 9.81
N GLU A 23 -17.98 7.66 9.29
CA GLU A 23 -19.44 7.81 9.26
C GLU A 23 -20.10 7.73 10.65
N GLN A 24 -19.41 7.17 11.67
CA GLN A 24 -19.94 7.02 13.01
C GLN A 24 -19.37 8.01 14.04
N GLU A 25 -18.35 8.80 13.69
CA GLU A 25 -17.66 9.78 14.58
C GLU A 25 -17.16 9.20 15.93
N ARG A 26 -16.98 7.87 16.03
CA ARG A 26 -16.60 7.19 17.29
C ARG A 26 -15.09 7.18 17.54
N TRP A 27 -14.43 8.32 17.30
CA TRP A 27 -12.97 8.46 17.34
C TRP A 27 -12.35 8.12 18.70
N GLY A 28 -13.04 8.43 19.80
CA GLY A 28 -12.57 8.08 21.14
C GLY A 28 -12.48 6.57 21.40
N GLU A 29 -13.41 5.78 20.87
CA GLU A 29 -13.39 4.32 21.02
C GLU A 29 -12.29 3.67 20.16
N ILE A 30 -12.02 4.25 18.99
CA ILE A 30 -10.91 3.82 18.14
C ILE A 30 -9.60 4.04 18.89
N ALA A 31 -9.40 5.23 19.43
CA ALA A 31 -8.20 5.56 20.18
C ALA A 31 -7.98 4.59 21.35
N ASP A 32 -9.01 4.31 22.15
CA ASP A 32 -8.92 3.34 23.27
C ASP A 32 -8.55 1.93 22.79
N ARG A 33 -9.14 1.45 21.70
CA ARG A 33 -8.80 0.13 21.12
C ARG A 33 -7.37 0.09 20.57
N CYS A 34 -6.95 1.13 19.86
CA CYS A 34 -5.58 1.25 19.35
C CYS A 34 -4.57 1.25 20.50
N ILE A 35 -4.81 2.00 21.56
CA ILE A 35 -3.95 2.02 22.76
C ILE A 35 -3.82 0.61 23.35
N LYS A 36 -4.94 -0.13 23.45
CA LYS A 36 -4.94 -1.52 23.92
C LYS A 36 -4.15 -2.45 22.99
N LEU A 37 -4.29 -2.31 21.67
CA LEU A 37 -3.54 -3.11 20.70
C LEU A 37 -2.04 -2.82 20.74
N LEU A 38 -1.66 -1.55 20.84
CA LEU A 38 -0.26 -1.12 20.92
C LEU A 38 0.43 -1.55 22.22
N ALA A 39 -0.32 -1.85 23.28
CA ALA A 39 0.23 -2.46 24.48
C ALA A 39 0.82 -3.86 24.22
N PHE A 40 0.29 -4.59 23.22
CA PHE A 40 0.81 -5.90 22.81
C PHE A 40 1.82 -5.78 21.66
N CYS A 41 1.58 -4.86 20.72
CA CYS A 41 2.40 -4.67 19.52
C CYS A 41 2.80 -3.20 19.36
N PRO A 42 3.79 -2.69 20.12
CA PRO A 42 4.12 -1.26 20.14
C PRO A 42 4.75 -0.78 18.82
N GLY A 43 5.24 -1.68 17.97
CA GLY A 43 5.81 -1.35 16.65
C GLY A 43 4.82 -1.48 15.49
N ASP A 44 3.54 -1.78 15.75
CA ASP A 44 2.58 -1.92 14.66
C ASP A 44 2.25 -0.55 14.03
N ILE A 45 2.85 -0.29 12.88
CA ILE A 45 2.71 0.95 12.12
C ILE A 45 1.23 1.20 11.77
N GLN A 46 0.48 0.16 11.42
CA GLN A 46 -0.92 0.32 10.98
C GLN A 46 -1.81 0.82 12.12
N THR A 47 -1.70 0.19 13.30
CA THR A 47 -2.44 0.63 14.50
C THR A 47 -2.00 2.04 14.96
N ARG A 48 -0.72 2.40 14.83
CA ARG A 48 -0.25 3.76 15.15
C ARG A 48 -0.80 4.81 14.18
N THR A 49 -0.88 4.52 12.88
CA THR A 49 -1.48 5.42 11.89
C THR A 49 -2.94 5.68 12.21
N LEU A 50 -3.69 4.63 12.53
CA LEU A 50 -5.10 4.73 12.94
C LEU A 50 -5.26 5.57 14.23
N LEU A 51 -4.35 5.44 15.20
CA LEU A 51 -4.36 6.26 16.41
C LEU A 51 -4.05 7.74 16.12
N ALA A 52 -3.09 8.02 15.24
CA ALA A 52 -2.76 9.37 14.82
C ALA A 52 -3.94 10.05 14.12
N GLU A 53 -4.62 9.34 13.20
CA GLU A 53 -5.82 9.82 12.51
C GLU A 53 -6.97 10.07 13.50
N ALA A 54 -7.22 9.16 14.44
CA ALA A 54 -8.21 9.37 15.49
C ALA A 54 -7.91 10.62 16.33
N TYR A 55 -6.63 10.86 16.66
CA TYR A 55 -6.22 12.08 17.35
C TYR A 55 -6.40 13.35 16.51
N LEU A 56 -6.16 13.32 15.20
CA LEU A 56 -6.43 14.46 14.32
C LEU A 56 -7.91 14.80 14.30
N GLU A 57 -8.78 13.79 14.15
CA GLU A 57 -10.23 13.98 14.09
C GLU A 57 -10.82 14.47 15.42
N MET A 58 -10.20 14.13 16.55
CA MET A 58 -10.55 14.68 17.87
C MET A 58 -9.92 16.06 18.16
N GLY A 59 -9.06 16.58 17.28
CA GLY A 59 -8.36 17.86 17.47
C GLY A 59 -7.13 17.78 18.39
N PHE A 60 -6.68 16.59 18.76
CA PHE A 60 -5.48 16.37 19.58
C PHE A 60 -4.20 16.36 18.72
N LEU A 61 -3.88 17.52 18.15
CA LEU A 61 -2.79 17.70 17.18
C LEU A 61 -1.42 17.25 17.70
N CYS A 62 -1.07 17.59 18.94
CA CYS A 62 0.22 17.19 19.54
C CYS A 62 0.32 15.67 19.73
N SER A 63 -0.79 15.02 20.10
CA SER A 63 -0.81 13.56 20.26
C SER A 63 -0.71 12.86 18.91
N ALA A 64 -1.39 13.36 17.87
CA ALA A 64 -1.25 12.85 16.51
C ALA A 64 0.19 13.00 16.00
N GLU A 65 0.80 14.16 16.19
CA GLU A 65 2.19 14.40 15.80
C GLU A 65 3.16 13.44 16.50
N GLN A 66 2.95 13.18 17.79
CA GLN A 66 3.76 12.21 18.53
C GLN A 66 3.65 10.80 17.96
N GLU A 67 2.46 10.36 17.56
CA GLU A 67 2.29 9.07 16.90
C GLU A 67 3.00 9.00 15.54
N TYR A 68 2.95 10.07 14.74
CA TYR A 68 3.71 10.13 13.48
C TYR A 68 5.23 10.03 13.68
N ARG A 69 5.77 10.67 14.71
CA ARG A 69 7.20 10.53 15.05
C ARG A 69 7.57 9.09 15.43
N LEU A 70 6.67 8.37 16.10
CA LEU A 70 6.89 6.96 16.44
C LEU A 70 6.85 6.07 15.19
N ILE A 71 5.94 6.34 14.26
CA ILE A 71 5.89 5.68 12.96
C ILE A 71 7.18 5.91 12.16
N GLU A 72 7.65 7.16 12.10
CA GLU A 72 8.90 7.51 11.42
C GLU A 72 10.10 6.76 12.02
N ALA A 73 10.20 6.72 13.35
CA ALA A 73 11.26 5.99 14.04
C ALA A 73 11.24 4.49 13.71
N GLU A 74 10.05 3.88 13.67
CA GLU A 74 9.89 2.45 13.35
C GLU A 74 10.21 2.15 11.88
N LEU A 75 9.76 3.00 10.95
CA LEU A 75 10.13 2.90 9.54
C LEU A 75 11.64 3.00 9.33
N LYS A 76 12.30 3.92 10.04
CA LYS A 76 13.76 4.04 10.01
C LYS A 76 14.45 2.79 10.54
N ARG A 77 13.97 2.25 11.67
CA ARG A 77 14.50 1.01 12.26
C ARG A 77 14.38 -0.16 11.29
N LEU A 78 13.23 -0.31 10.62
CA LEU A 78 13.00 -1.34 9.62
C LEU A 78 13.87 -1.14 8.37
N SER A 79 14.01 0.11 7.91
CA SER A 79 14.89 0.45 6.78
C SER A 79 16.35 0.08 7.07
N ASP A 80 16.85 0.43 8.25
CA ASP A 80 18.19 0.07 8.69
C ASP A 80 18.34 -1.46 8.80
N ALA A 81 17.36 -2.17 9.36
CA ALA A 81 17.39 -3.64 9.44
C ALA A 81 17.44 -4.32 8.05
N CYS A 82 16.68 -3.82 7.09
CA CYS A 82 16.72 -4.28 5.70
C CYS A 82 18.09 -4.06 5.05
N ARG A 83 18.74 -2.92 5.32
CA ARG A 83 20.11 -2.65 4.83
C ARG A 83 21.14 -3.63 5.40
N MET A 84 20.95 -4.09 6.63
CA MET A 84 21.89 -5.01 7.30
C MET A 84 21.71 -6.48 6.89
N HIS A 85 20.54 -6.86 6.36
CA HIS A 85 20.24 -8.23 5.95
C HIS A 85 19.69 -8.32 4.52
N PRO A 86 20.48 -7.98 3.48
CA PRO A 86 20.03 -8.00 2.08
C PRO A 86 19.64 -9.40 1.58
N ALA A 87 20.10 -10.47 2.25
CA ALA A 87 19.90 -11.85 1.82
C ALA A 87 18.49 -12.43 2.12
N SER A 88 17.69 -11.81 2.99
CA SER A 88 16.31 -12.28 3.26
C SER A 88 15.30 -11.86 2.18
N PHE A 89 15.64 -10.84 1.38
CA PHE A 89 14.74 -10.26 0.38
C PHE A 89 14.85 -10.90 -1.02
N ASN A 90 15.83 -11.78 -1.24
CA ASN A 90 16.06 -12.47 -2.53
C ASN A 90 15.50 -13.90 -2.60
N SER A 91 14.45 -14.26 -1.85
CA SER A 91 13.79 -15.56 -2.02
C SER A 91 12.46 -15.43 -2.78
N LYS A 92 12.48 -15.98 -4.01
CA LYS A 92 11.41 -16.06 -5.03
C LYS A 92 11.23 -14.86 -5.97
N ARG A 93 12.29 -14.49 -6.70
CA ARG A 93 12.19 -14.40 -8.16
C ARG A 93 12.77 -15.69 -8.72
N ARG A 94 11.96 -16.74 -8.79
CA ARG A 94 12.28 -17.91 -9.63
C ARG A 94 12.14 -17.41 -11.06
N ALA A 95 13.25 -17.16 -11.72
CA ALA A 95 13.25 -16.97 -13.16
C ALA A 95 12.62 -18.24 -13.78
N PRO A 96 11.66 -18.13 -14.71
CA PRO A 96 11.27 -19.28 -15.50
C PRO A 96 12.48 -19.68 -16.38
N ASP A 97 12.96 -20.91 -16.19
CA ASP A 97 13.93 -21.53 -17.09
C ASP A 97 13.32 -21.58 -18.51
N PRO A 98 14.03 -21.13 -19.55
CA PRO A 98 13.46 -20.99 -20.88
C PRO A 98 13.78 -22.21 -21.72
N THR A 99 13.26 -23.40 -21.39
CA THR A 99 13.20 -24.49 -22.38
C THR A 99 12.14 -25.53 -22.05
N ASP A 100 11.37 -25.81 -23.09
CA ASP A 100 10.52 -26.97 -23.36
C ASP A 100 9.01 -26.92 -23.01
N THR A 101 8.28 -26.50 -24.07
CA THR A 101 7.05 -27.09 -24.63
C THR A 101 5.76 -26.93 -23.80
N LEU A 102 4.91 -25.95 -24.13
CA LEU A 102 3.81 -26.06 -25.09
C LEU A 102 2.94 -27.29 -24.84
N ASP A 103 1.87 -27.13 -24.07
CA ASP A 103 0.52 -27.45 -24.56
C ASP A 103 -0.55 -26.91 -23.58
N GLU A 104 -1.36 -26.02 -24.15
CA GLU A 104 -2.78 -25.77 -23.87
C GLU A 104 -3.26 -25.26 -22.49
N ILE A 105 -3.81 -24.04 -22.58
CA ILE A 105 -4.81 -23.36 -21.73
C ILE A 105 -4.25 -22.49 -20.59
N SER A 106 -3.77 -21.31 -20.96
CA SER A 106 -3.95 -20.06 -20.21
C SER A 106 -3.49 -18.92 -21.09
N ASP A 107 -4.37 -17.94 -21.34
CA ASP A 107 -4.06 -16.52 -21.65
C ASP A 107 -5.35 -15.82 -22.08
N GLN A 108 -6.35 -15.83 -21.18
CA GLN A 108 -7.31 -14.74 -21.11
C GLN A 108 -6.85 -13.81 -19.99
N GLU A 109 -5.86 -12.98 -20.29
CA GLU A 109 -5.75 -11.61 -19.75
C GLU A 109 -4.93 -10.79 -20.75
N GLU A 110 -5.68 -10.34 -21.76
CA GLU A 110 -5.55 -9.04 -22.40
C GLU A 110 -4.17 -8.37 -22.34
N ALA A 111 -3.36 -8.68 -23.35
CA ALA A 111 -2.54 -7.68 -24.00
C ALA A 111 -3.45 -6.59 -24.64
N LEU A 112 -4.17 -5.83 -23.82
CA LEU A 112 -4.66 -4.52 -24.24
C LEU A 112 -3.44 -3.63 -24.34
N SER A 113 -2.97 -3.48 -25.56
CA SER A 113 -1.94 -2.53 -25.94
C SER A 113 -2.22 -1.21 -25.24
N ALA A 114 -1.25 -0.66 -24.50
CA ALA A 114 -1.34 0.67 -23.87
C ALA A 114 -1.69 1.80 -24.87
N SER A 115 -1.74 1.46 -26.17
CA SER A 115 -2.27 2.26 -27.27
C SER A 115 -3.79 2.50 -27.22
N GLU A 116 -4.62 1.59 -26.67
CA GLU A 116 -6.09 1.75 -26.65
C GLU A 116 -6.61 2.51 -25.42
N LEU A 117 -5.88 2.48 -24.31
CA LEU A 117 -6.26 3.19 -23.09
C LEU A 117 -5.47 4.50 -22.97
N ALA A 118 -5.74 5.46 -23.86
CA ALA A 118 -5.28 6.84 -23.69
C ALA A 118 -6.04 7.49 -22.52
N THR A 119 -5.71 7.07 -21.30
CA THR A 119 -6.36 7.49 -20.06
C THR A 119 -5.41 8.33 -19.21
N PRO A 120 -5.93 9.33 -18.48
CA PRO A 120 -5.10 10.20 -17.65
C PRO A 120 -4.37 9.40 -16.56
N THR A 121 -4.99 8.34 -16.04
CA THR A 121 -4.39 7.43 -15.05
C THR A 121 -3.08 6.81 -15.53
N ILE A 122 -2.99 6.43 -16.82
CA ILE A 122 -1.76 5.85 -17.39
C ILE A 122 -0.69 6.92 -17.58
N ALA A 123 -1.08 8.13 -18.00
CA ALA A 123 -0.15 9.25 -18.14
C ALA A 123 0.43 9.70 -16.79
N GLU A 124 -0.40 9.77 -15.75
CA GLU A 124 0.02 10.11 -14.37
C GLU A 124 0.96 9.05 -13.78
N LEU A 125 0.70 7.77 -14.05
CA LEU A 125 1.58 6.68 -13.64
C LEU A 125 2.97 6.82 -14.29
N TYR A 126 3.04 7.18 -15.58
CA TYR A 126 4.32 7.43 -16.24
C TYR A 126 5.06 8.66 -15.70
N LEU A 127 4.34 9.73 -15.33
CA LEU A 127 4.95 10.89 -14.66
C LEU A 127 5.57 10.51 -13.32
N SER A 128 4.88 9.69 -12.52
CA SER A 128 5.38 9.21 -11.22
C SER A 128 6.65 8.36 -11.33
N GLN A 129 6.84 7.68 -12.48
CA GLN A 129 8.03 6.89 -12.79
C GLN A 129 9.17 7.71 -13.42
N GLY A 130 8.99 9.03 -13.58
CA GLY A 130 9.94 9.92 -14.25
C GLY A 130 9.97 9.78 -15.78
N ARG A 131 9.08 8.95 -16.36
CA ARG A 131 8.97 8.66 -17.79
C ARG A 131 8.14 9.72 -18.51
N LYS A 132 8.65 10.96 -18.48
CA LYS A 132 7.93 12.15 -18.97
C LYS A 132 7.58 12.09 -20.46
N ALA A 133 8.48 11.55 -21.29
CA ALA A 133 8.27 11.48 -22.74
C ALA A 133 7.04 10.61 -23.10
N GLU A 134 6.83 9.54 -22.36
CA GLU A 134 5.72 8.61 -22.60
C GLU A 134 4.40 9.15 -22.07
N ALA A 135 4.43 9.86 -20.94
CA ALA A 135 3.26 10.60 -20.45
C ALA A 135 2.79 11.67 -21.44
N ILE A 136 3.72 12.41 -22.05
CA ILE A 136 3.42 13.43 -23.07
C ILE A 136 2.72 12.79 -24.27
N ALA A 137 3.25 11.68 -24.79
CA ALA A 137 2.65 10.97 -25.92
C ALA A 137 1.21 10.51 -25.65
N ILE A 138 0.89 10.10 -24.41
CA ILE A 138 -0.48 9.74 -24.02
C ILE A 138 -1.40 10.97 -23.98
N TYR A 139 -0.95 12.09 -23.42
CA TYR A 139 -1.74 13.33 -23.40
C TYR A 139 -1.97 13.91 -24.80
N GLU A 140 -0.96 13.87 -25.67
CA GLU A 140 -1.09 14.28 -27.07
C GLU A 140 -2.15 13.44 -27.78
N LYS A 141 -2.10 12.11 -27.59
CA LYS A 141 -3.09 11.18 -28.15
C LYS A 141 -4.51 11.40 -27.61
N MET A 142 -4.68 11.80 -26.36
CA MET A 142 -5.99 12.16 -25.80
C MET A 142 -6.59 13.40 -26.48
N ILE A 143 -5.75 14.39 -26.78
CA ILE A 143 -6.16 15.61 -27.48
C ILE A 143 -6.55 15.28 -28.92
N GLU A 144 -5.80 14.41 -29.59
CA GLU A 144 -6.11 13.93 -30.94
C GLU A 144 -7.42 13.13 -31.00
N ASN A 145 -7.71 12.33 -29.97
CA ASN A 145 -8.92 11.50 -29.90
C ASN A 145 -10.17 12.25 -29.41
N SER A 146 -10.04 13.50 -28.92
CA SER A 146 -11.15 14.34 -28.47
C SER A 146 -11.14 15.70 -29.19
N PRO A 147 -11.46 15.74 -30.50
CA PRO A 147 -11.64 17.02 -31.18
C PRO A 147 -12.84 17.76 -30.57
N ARG A 148 -12.67 19.07 -30.35
CA ARG A 148 -13.71 19.98 -29.82
C ARG A 148 -14.94 20.06 -30.70
#